data_AF-A0A957H0B2-F1
#
_entry.id   AF-A0A957H0B2-F1
#
_cell.length_a   1.000
_cell.length_b   1.000
_cell.length_c   1.000
_cell.angle_alpha   90.00
_cell.angle_beta   90.00
_cell.angle_gamma   90.00
#
_symmetry.space_group_name_H-M   'P 1'
#
loop_
_entity.id
_entity.type
_entity.pdbx_description
1 polymer ?
#
loop_
_entity_poly.entity_id
_entity_poly.type
_entity_poly.pdbx_seq_one_letter_code
_entity_poly.pdbx_strand_id
1 'polypeptide(L)'
;MTPRDRLTFLQSDLAQAALAQIHETPINADNHLTLAMALRQQFAPAEAQALLDQALLRQKGATKFSRAGQMFFERTALEQASGEQISQHRAARFSPFAGRWLADLGCSIGGDALSLATVGPVLGLEMDLERLLLARHNVALYAPGRFHPVQADLRELAPLPVAAFFFDPARRDAQGRRQRDPARYEPPLSLLSTWRGRVPHAGVKLAPGIAYEDVPELTETELEFIALDYELKEAVAWYGGLRSGVTRRATILPAGATLTEADGVAEGGAIRPVGPYLYEPNPAILRAGLVTQLGSQLNAAQIDPQIAY
;
A
#
# COMPACT_ATOMS: atom_id res chain seq x y z
N MET A 1 28.90 -2.31 -7.79
CA MET A 1 27.93 -2.85 -8.77
C MET A 1 26.81 -1.83 -8.92
N THR A 2 26.49 -1.40 -10.14
CA THR A 2 25.38 -0.44 -10.34
C THR A 2 24.03 -1.11 -10.05
N PRO A 3 22.93 -0.36 -9.84
CA PRO A 3 21.61 -0.97 -9.65
C PRO A 3 21.18 -1.87 -10.82
N ARG A 4 21.47 -1.46 -12.05
CA ARG A 4 21.17 -2.23 -13.26
C ARG A 4 21.98 -3.53 -13.31
N ASP A 5 23.28 -3.46 -13.00
CA ASP A 5 24.14 -4.65 -12.95
C ASP A 5 23.69 -5.61 -11.86
N ARG A 6 23.32 -5.07 -10.68
CA ARG A 6 22.79 -5.85 -9.55
C ARG A 6 21.54 -6.61 -9.96
N LEU A 7 20.56 -5.93 -10.56
CA LEU A 7 19.34 -6.57 -10.99
C LEU A 7 19.60 -7.60 -12.09
N THR A 8 20.46 -7.28 -13.07
CA THR A 8 20.84 -8.20 -14.15
C THR A 8 21.47 -9.47 -13.60
N PHE A 9 22.41 -9.33 -12.66
CA PHE A 9 23.01 -10.46 -11.96
C PHE A 9 21.95 -11.26 -11.19
N LEU A 10 21.14 -10.59 -10.38
CA LEU A 10 20.09 -11.25 -9.59
C LEU A 10 19.08 -11.99 -10.49
N GLN A 11 18.82 -11.51 -11.70
CA GLN A 11 17.95 -12.16 -12.69
C GLN A 11 18.60 -13.34 -13.43
N SER A 12 19.92 -13.53 -13.33
CA SER A 12 20.61 -14.65 -13.98
C SER A 12 20.16 -16.01 -13.42
N ASP A 13 20.22 -17.05 -14.25
CA ASP A 13 19.89 -18.43 -13.84
C ASP A 13 20.73 -18.87 -12.64
N LEU A 14 22.00 -18.49 -12.61
CA LEU A 14 22.92 -18.80 -11.51
C LEU A 14 22.45 -18.17 -10.19
N ALA A 15 22.08 -16.89 -10.21
CA ALA A 15 21.60 -16.19 -9.02
C ALA A 15 20.20 -16.69 -8.59
N GLN A 16 19.31 -16.98 -9.54
CA GLN A 16 17.99 -17.54 -9.24
C GLN A 16 18.10 -18.93 -8.61
N ALA A 17 19.00 -19.79 -9.10
CA ALA A 17 19.26 -21.10 -8.51
C ALA A 17 19.78 -20.96 -7.06
N ALA A 18 20.73 -20.06 -6.82
CA ALA A 18 21.24 -19.78 -5.48
C ALA A 18 20.14 -19.25 -4.54
N LEU A 19 19.32 -18.29 -4.99
CA LEU A 19 18.22 -17.75 -4.19
C LEU A 19 17.14 -18.79 -3.91
N ALA A 20 16.85 -19.70 -4.84
CA ALA A 20 15.92 -20.80 -4.64
C ALA A 20 16.43 -21.76 -3.56
N GLN A 21 17.72 -22.12 -3.61
CA GLN A 21 18.35 -22.96 -2.59
C GLN A 21 18.34 -22.30 -1.20
N ILE A 22 18.65 -21.00 -1.12
CA ILE A 22 18.60 -20.27 0.15
C ILE A 22 17.17 -20.25 0.71
N HIS A 23 16.16 -20.16 -0.16
CA HIS A 23 14.76 -20.11 0.27
C HIS A 23 14.27 -21.38 0.97
N GLU A 24 14.91 -22.54 0.73
CA GLU A 24 14.55 -23.82 1.36
C GLU A 24 14.76 -23.81 2.88
N THR A 25 15.67 -22.98 3.40
CA THR A 25 15.96 -22.88 4.83
C THR A 25 15.92 -21.41 5.28
N PRO A 26 14.98 -21.03 6.17
CA PRO A 26 14.90 -19.66 6.67
C PRO A 26 16.21 -19.17 7.29
N ILE A 27 16.62 -17.95 6.98
CA ILE A 27 17.81 -17.32 7.53
C ILE A 27 17.49 -16.85 8.95
N ASN A 28 18.37 -17.22 9.88
CA ASN A 28 18.30 -16.85 11.30
C ASN A 28 19.72 -16.59 11.85
N ALA A 29 19.82 -16.26 13.14
CA ALA A 29 21.10 -15.93 13.76
C ALA A 29 22.14 -17.06 13.68
N ASP A 30 21.69 -18.32 13.71
CA ASP A 30 22.57 -19.50 13.77
C ASP A 30 23.18 -19.84 12.41
N ASN A 31 22.46 -19.59 11.30
CA ASN A 31 22.90 -19.96 9.95
C ASN A 31 23.40 -18.79 9.10
N HIS A 32 23.17 -17.53 9.51
CA HIS A 32 23.48 -16.35 8.70
C HIS A 32 24.98 -16.26 8.34
N LEU A 33 25.88 -16.45 9.30
CA LEU A 33 27.33 -16.35 9.04
C LEU A 33 27.80 -17.46 8.10
N THR A 34 27.34 -18.69 8.34
CA THR A 34 27.65 -19.87 7.51
C THR A 34 27.21 -19.64 6.07
N LEU A 35 26.00 -19.14 5.85
CA LEU A 35 25.49 -18.80 4.53
C LEU A 35 26.34 -17.72 3.85
N ALA A 36 26.65 -16.64 4.57
CA ALA A 36 27.48 -15.55 4.03
C ALA A 36 28.88 -16.04 3.59
N MET A 37 29.50 -16.94 4.37
CA MET A 37 30.77 -17.55 4.02
C MET A 37 30.67 -18.46 2.80
N ALA A 38 29.63 -19.30 2.72
CA ALA A 38 29.40 -20.18 1.58
C ALA A 38 29.19 -19.40 0.27
N LEU A 39 28.42 -18.31 0.30
CA LEU A 39 28.22 -17.45 -0.86
C LEU A 39 29.52 -16.78 -1.33
N ARG A 40 30.39 -16.36 -0.40
CA ARG A 40 31.70 -15.76 -0.74
C ARG A 40 32.69 -16.74 -1.36
N GLN A 41 32.49 -18.05 -1.22
CA GLN A 41 33.32 -19.05 -1.90
C GLN A 41 32.90 -19.27 -3.36
N GLN A 42 31.64 -18.97 -3.70
CA GLN A 42 31.07 -19.26 -5.02
C GLN A 42 30.87 -18.02 -5.89
N PHE A 43 30.74 -16.84 -5.28
CA PHE A 43 30.40 -15.60 -5.95
C PHE A 43 31.42 -14.50 -5.65
N ALA A 44 31.52 -13.51 -6.54
CA ALA A 44 32.31 -12.32 -6.24
C ALA A 44 31.73 -11.59 -5.00
N PRO A 45 32.53 -10.82 -4.25
CA PRO A 45 32.06 -10.21 -3.00
C PRO A 45 30.77 -9.40 -3.12
N ALA A 46 30.61 -8.63 -4.22
CA ALA A 46 29.42 -7.83 -4.47
C ALA A 46 28.17 -8.66 -4.83
N GLU A 47 28.37 -9.79 -5.51
CA GLU A 47 27.31 -10.73 -5.89
C GLU A 47 26.83 -11.53 -4.68
N ALA A 48 27.77 -12.06 -3.88
CA ALA A 48 27.47 -12.74 -2.62
C ALA A 48 26.65 -11.86 -1.67
N GLN A 49 27.03 -10.57 -1.55
CA GLN A 49 26.28 -9.60 -0.76
C GLN A 49 24.87 -9.38 -1.33
N ALA A 50 24.73 -9.19 -2.65
CA ALA A 50 23.43 -8.99 -3.29
C ALA A 50 22.49 -10.19 -3.09
N LEU A 51 23.01 -11.43 -3.17
CA LEU A 51 22.24 -12.65 -2.91
C LEU A 51 21.75 -12.71 -1.46
N LEU A 52 22.65 -12.47 -0.49
CA LEU A 52 22.30 -12.51 0.93
C LEU A 52 21.28 -11.43 1.29
N ASP A 53 21.51 -10.19 0.84
CA ASP A 53 20.59 -9.06 1.06
C ASP A 53 19.21 -9.37 0.47
N GLN A 54 19.18 -9.89 -0.76
CA GLN A 54 17.91 -10.20 -1.41
C GLN A 54 17.19 -11.38 -0.75
N ALA A 55 17.90 -12.41 -0.31
CA ALA A 55 17.29 -13.54 0.41
C ALA A 55 16.63 -13.09 1.72
N LEU A 56 17.31 -12.24 2.51
CA LEU A 56 16.76 -11.63 3.72
C LEU A 56 15.52 -10.77 3.41
N LEU A 57 15.56 -9.99 2.33
CA LEU A 57 14.41 -9.18 1.92
C LEU A 57 13.24 -10.03 1.42
N ARG A 58 13.49 -11.15 0.72
CA ARG A 58 12.43 -12.10 0.32
C ARG A 58 11.76 -12.73 1.53
N GLN A 59 12.54 -13.13 2.53
CA GLN A 59 12.01 -13.67 3.80
C GLN A 59 11.15 -12.63 4.54
N LYS A 60 11.61 -11.37 4.65
CA LYS A 60 10.81 -10.27 5.24
C LYS A 60 9.55 -9.99 4.40
N GLY A 61 9.69 -10.01 3.09
CA GLY A 61 8.62 -9.73 2.14
C GLY A 61 7.49 -10.77 2.14
N ALA A 62 7.75 -12.00 2.58
CA ALA A 62 6.75 -13.06 2.68
C ALA A 62 5.58 -12.72 3.62
N THR A 63 5.77 -11.76 4.54
CA THR A 63 4.69 -11.23 5.39
C THR A 63 3.72 -10.30 4.63
N LYS A 64 4.13 -9.78 3.47
CA LYS A 64 3.38 -8.80 2.67
C LYS A 64 2.93 -9.35 1.31
N PHE A 65 3.69 -10.26 0.71
CA PHE A 65 3.48 -10.71 -0.66
C PHE A 65 3.55 -12.24 -0.77
N SER A 66 2.54 -12.83 -1.39
CA SER A 66 2.42 -14.27 -1.66
C SER A 66 3.56 -14.79 -2.55
N ARG A 67 4.07 -13.96 -3.46
CA ARG A 67 5.19 -14.30 -4.36
C ARG A 67 6.53 -13.71 -3.91
N ALA A 68 6.69 -13.34 -2.64
CA ALA A 68 7.91 -12.70 -2.15
C ALA A 68 9.19 -13.48 -2.51
N GLY A 69 9.15 -14.81 -2.51
CA GLY A 69 10.26 -15.68 -2.91
C GLY A 69 10.76 -15.49 -4.35
N GLN A 70 9.98 -14.84 -5.22
CA GLN A 70 10.32 -14.57 -6.64
C GLN A 70 10.50 -13.07 -6.93
N MET A 71 10.08 -12.21 -6.01
CA MET A 71 10.16 -10.77 -6.13
C MET A 71 11.58 -10.23 -5.86
N PHE A 72 11.83 -9.02 -6.31
CA PHE A 72 13.00 -8.22 -5.97
C PHE A 72 12.63 -7.02 -5.11
N PHE A 73 13.49 -6.69 -4.15
CA PHE A 73 13.20 -5.71 -3.13
C PHE A 73 14.36 -4.75 -2.93
N GLU A 74 14.03 -3.49 -2.64
CA GLU A 74 14.91 -2.54 -1.98
C GLU A 74 14.43 -2.41 -0.53
N ARG A 75 15.34 -2.30 0.43
CA ARG A 75 15.04 -2.39 1.87
C ARG A 75 13.99 -1.36 2.32
N THR A 76 14.21 -0.09 1.96
CA THR A 76 13.35 1.04 2.32
C THR A 76 11.99 0.91 1.63
N ALA A 77 12.01 0.57 0.34
CA ALA A 77 10.79 0.36 -0.43
C ALA A 77 9.95 -0.80 0.13
N LEU A 78 10.56 -1.93 0.52
CA LEU A 78 9.84 -3.05 1.13
C LEU A 78 9.20 -2.66 2.47
N GLU A 79 9.88 -1.85 3.28
CA GLU A 79 9.32 -1.37 4.55
C GLU A 79 8.08 -0.50 4.34
N GLN A 80 8.11 0.34 3.32
CA GLN A 80 7.03 1.28 2.99
C GLN A 80 5.93 0.67 2.10
N ALA A 81 6.23 -0.42 1.40
CA ALA A 81 5.31 -1.02 0.45
C ALA A 81 4.01 -1.47 1.12
N SER A 82 2.92 -1.22 0.42
CA SER A 82 1.61 -1.78 0.73
C SER A 82 1.67 -3.32 0.67
N GLY A 83 1.04 -3.98 1.64
CA GLY A 83 0.85 -5.44 1.57
C GLY A 83 -0.15 -5.82 0.48
N GLU A 84 0.04 -7.00 -0.11
CA GLU A 84 -0.75 -7.52 -1.24
C GLU A 84 -2.26 -7.54 -0.96
N GLN A 85 -2.68 -7.97 0.23
CA GLN A 85 -4.11 -8.01 0.58
C GLN A 85 -4.76 -6.62 0.56
N ILE A 86 -4.04 -5.60 1.03
CA ILE A 86 -4.55 -4.23 1.06
C ILE A 86 -4.56 -3.65 -0.37
N SER A 87 -3.50 -3.89 -1.16
CA SER A 87 -3.49 -3.42 -2.54
C SER A 87 -4.53 -4.11 -3.42
N GLN A 88 -4.83 -5.39 -3.17
CA GLN A 88 -5.93 -6.12 -3.84
C GLN A 88 -7.29 -5.52 -3.49
N HIS A 89 -7.55 -5.24 -2.21
CA HIS A 89 -8.76 -4.55 -1.77
C HIS A 89 -8.93 -3.19 -2.46
N ARG A 90 -7.87 -2.38 -2.49
CA ARG A 90 -7.89 -1.09 -3.20
C ARG A 90 -8.13 -1.26 -4.70
N ALA A 91 -7.46 -2.22 -5.34
CA ALA A 91 -7.60 -2.46 -6.77
C ALA A 91 -9.03 -2.88 -7.15
N ALA A 92 -9.74 -3.63 -6.29
CA ALA A 92 -11.15 -3.98 -6.54
C ALA A 92 -12.05 -2.74 -6.73
N ARG A 93 -11.69 -1.63 -6.08
CA ARG A 93 -12.37 -0.34 -6.24
C ARG A 93 -12.29 0.22 -7.66
N PHE A 94 -11.26 -0.16 -8.42
CA PHE A 94 -11.05 0.28 -9.81
C PHE A 94 -11.84 -0.55 -10.83
N SER A 95 -12.66 -1.52 -10.40
CA SER A 95 -13.48 -2.35 -11.29
C SER A 95 -14.37 -1.59 -12.29
N PRO A 96 -14.92 -0.38 -12.01
CA PRO A 96 -15.63 0.41 -13.03
C PRO A 96 -14.77 0.81 -14.24
N PHE A 97 -13.44 0.71 -14.12
CA PHE A 97 -12.47 1.05 -15.15
C PHE A 97 -11.70 -0.19 -15.67
N ALA A 98 -12.22 -1.40 -15.42
CA ALA A 98 -11.59 -2.63 -15.88
C ALA A 98 -11.27 -2.62 -17.39
N GLY A 99 -10.07 -3.10 -17.75
CA GLY A 99 -9.56 -3.10 -19.11
C GLY A 99 -9.10 -1.75 -19.66
N ARG A 100 -9.30 -0.64 -18.93
CA ARG A 100 -8.82 0.69 -19.32
C ARG A 100 -7.45 0.98 -18.73
N TRP A 101 -6.74 1.93 -19.32
CA TRP A 101 -5.46 2.41 -18.80
C TRP A 101 -5.63 3.03 -17.42
N LEU A 102 -4.83 2.57 -16.47
CA LEU A 102 -4.71 3.09 -15.12
C LEU A 102 -3.31 3.67 -14.91
N ALA A 103 -3.11 4.49 -13.88
CA ALA A 103 -1.79 4.92 -13.45
C ALA A 103 -1.55 4.60 -11.96
N ASP A 104 -0.32 4.24 -11.63
CA ASP A 104 0.22 4.21 -10.26
C ASP A 104 1.27 5.31 -10.15
N LEU A 105 0.91 6.41 -9.48
CA LEU A 105 1.73 7.60 -9.31
C LEU A 105 2.61 7.42 -8.07
N GLY A 106 3.91 7.22 -8.28
CA GLY A 106 4.84 6.87 -7.21
C GLY A 106 4.89 5.36 -6.96
N CYS A 107 4.98 4.56 -8.05
CA CYS A 107 4.76 3.12 -7.97
C CYS A 107 5.82 2.36 -7.18
N SER A 108 6.98 2.96 -6.89
CA SER A 108 8.07 2.35 -6.11
C SER A 108 8.43 0.96 -6.68
N ILE A 109 8.46 -0.08 -5.84
CA ILE A 109 8.71 -1.49 -6.24
C ILE A 109 7.46 -2.23 -6.77
N GLY A 110 6.37 -1.52 -7.06
CA GLY A 110 5.17 -2.04 -7.71
C GLY A 110 4.14 -2.69 -6.78
N GLY A 111 4.15 -2.37 -5.48
CA GLY A 111 3.25 -2.98 -4.49
C GLY A 111 1.75 -2.73 -4.74
N ASP A 112 1.41 -1.55 -5.27
CA ASP A 112 0.07 -1.16 -5.68
C ASP A 112 -0.20 -1.54 -7.15
N ALA A 113 0.75 -1.22 -8.03
CA ALA A 113 0.72 -1.59 -9.44
C ALA A 113 0.45 -3.08 -9.69
N LEU A 114 0.96 -4.00 -8.86
CA LEU A 114 0.74 -5.44 -9.06
C LEU A 114 -0.75 -5.81 -9.00
N SER A 115 -1.51 -5.15 -8.12
CA SER A 115 -2.94 -5.39 -7.94
C SER A 115 -3.75 -4.62 -8.98
N LEU A 116 -3.38 -3.36 -9.26
CA LEU A 116 -4.00 -2.56 -10.32
C LEU A 116 -3.86 -3.21 -11.70
N ALA A 117 -2.72 -3.86 -11.98
CA ALA A 117 -2.46 -4.53 -13.25
C ALA A 117 -3.39 -5.73 -13.50
N THR A 118 -4.00 -6.29 -12.45
CA THR A 118 -5.04 -7.32 -12.60
C THR A 118 -6.34 -6.73 -13.17
N VAL A 119 -6.61 -5.44 -12.93
CA VAL A 119 -7.81 -4.71 -13.39
C VAL A 119 -7.66 -4.19 -14.82
N GLY A 120 -6.50 -3.64 -15.17
CA GLY A 120 -6.22 -3.07 -16.50
C GLY A 120 -4.73 -2.81 -16.74
N PRO A 121 -4.31 -2.35 -17.93
CA PRO A 121 -2.94 -1.94 -18.16
C PRO A 121 -2.58 -0.71 -17.29
N VAL A 122 -1.41 -0.74 -16.66
CA VAL A 122 -0.96 0.26 -15.68
C VAL A 122 0.28 1.00 -16.18
N LEU A 123 0.21 2.33 -16.21
CA LEU A 123 1.38 3.20 -16.25
C LEU A 123 1.95 3.34 -14.83
N GLY A 124 3.14 2.80 -14.59
CA GLY A 124 3.83 2.98 -13.29
C GLY A 124 4.84 4.11 -13.37
N LEU A 125 4.61 5.18 -12.60
CA LEU A 125 5.46 6.36 -12.60
C LEU A 125 6.34 6.36 -11.35
N GLU A 126 7.66 6.47 -11.54
CA GLU A 126 8.64 6.53 -10.46
C GLU A 126 9.88 7.29 -10.94
N MET A 127 10.49 8.09 -10.07
CA MET A 127 11.68 8.86 -10.40
C MET A 127 12.95 8.00 -10.28
N ASP A 128 12.96 7.09 -9.31
CA ASP A 128 14.06 6.16 -9.05
C ASP A 128 14.06 4.98 -10.04
N LEU A 129 15.10 4.92 -10.87
CA LEU A 129 15.24 3.87 -11.89
C LEU A 129 15.39 2.47 -11.27
N GLU A 130 16.06 2.32 -10.13
CA GLU A 130 16.21 1.01 -9.47
C GLU A 130 14.84 0.47 -9.09
N ARG A 131 14.04 1.27 -8.38
CA ARG A 131 12.67 0.91 -7.97
C ARG A 131 11.79 0.59 -9.17
N LEU A 132 11.85 1.40 -10.23
CA LEU A 132 11.05 1.19 -11.44
C LEU A 132 11.41 -0.14 -12.14
N LEU A 133 12.69 -0.52 -12.16
CA LEU A 133 13.13 -1.81 -12.69
C LEU A 133 12.66 -2.97 -11.81
N LEU A 134 12.69 -2.81 -10.48
CA LEU A 134 12.14 -3.79 -9.54
C LEU A 134 10.62 -3.95 -9.73
N ALA A 135 9.88 -2.86 -9.86
CA ALA A 135 8.44 -2.86 -10.13
C ALA A 135 8.10 -3.61 -11.41
N ARG A 136 8.84 -3.36 -12.50
CA ARG A 136 8.65 -4.07 -13.77
C ARG A 136 8.73 -5.59 -13.59
N HIS A 137 9.74 -6.07 -12.87
CA HIS A 137 9.88 -7.51 -12.56
C HIS A 137 8.73 -8.01 -11.68
N ASN A 138 8.50 -7.32 -10.56
CA ASN A 138 7.53 -7.72 -9.55
C ASN A 138 6.11 -7.79 -10.10
N VAL A 139 5.66 -6.76 -10.83
CA VAL A 139 4.31 -6.71 -11.39
C VAL A 139 4.12 -7.78 -12.47
N ALA A 140 5.15 -8.09 -13.26
CA ALA A 140 5.08 -9.13 -14.28
C ALA A 140 4.83 -10.53 -13.69
N LEU A 141 5.17 -10.78 -12.42
CA LEU A 141 4.83 -12.03 -11.73
C LEU A 141 3.30 -12.19 -11.53
N TYR A 142 2.56 -11.09 -11.37
CA TYR A 142 1.13 -11.12 -11.12
C TYR A 142 0.32 -10.88 -12.41
N ALA A 143 0.80 -9.98 -13.27
CA ALA A 143 0.12 -9.53 -14.46
C ALA A 143 1.13 -9.33 -15.63
N PRO A 144 1.59 -10.41 -16.27
CA PRO A 144 2.55 -10.35 -17.36
C PRO A 144 2.07 -9.41 -18.48
N GLY A 145 2.96 -8.51 -18.93
CA GLY A 145 2.70 -7.61 -20.06
C GLY A 145 1.72 -6.46 -19.79
N ARG A 146 1.29 -6.25 -18.54
CA ARG A 146 0.31 -5.19 -18.20
C ARG A 146 0.91 -3.98 -17.50
N PHE A 147 2.22 -3.98 -17.21
CA PHE A 147 2.91 -2.87 -16.57
C PHE A 147 3.79 -2.12 -17.55
N HIS A 148 3.61 -0.81 -17.60
CA HIS A 148 4.28 0.10 -18.51
C HIS A 148 5.03 1.16 -17.69
N PRO A 149 6.32 0.93 -17.42
CA PRO A 149 7.12 1.82 -16.57
C PRO A 149 7.42 3.14 -17.26
N VAL A 150 7.30 4.24 -16.52
CA VAL A 150 7.66 5.60 -16.95
C VAL A 150 8.55 6.21 -15.88
N GLN A 151 9.82 6.44 -16.22
CA GLN A 151 10.71 7.17 -15.33
C GLN A 151 10.43 8.66 -15.46
N ALA A 152 9.87 9.29 -14.42
CA ALA A 152 9.51 10.69 -14.45
C ALA A 152 9.43 11.28 -13.04
N ASP A 153 9.67 12.59 -12.95
CA ASP A 153 9.27 13.39 -11.81
C ASP A 153 7.80 13.81 -11.96
N LEU A 154 6.94 13.36 -11.06
CA LEU A 154 5.51 13.69 -11.05
C LEU A 154 5.23 15.19 -10.93
N ARG A 155 6.17 15.98 -10.37
CA ARG A 155 6.04 17.44 -10.22
C ARG A 155 6.20 18.18 -11.55
N GLU A 156 6.89 17.57 -12.51
CA GLU A 156 7.21 18.15 -13.81
C GLU A 156 6.34 17.57 -14.94
N LEU A 157 5.53 16.57 -14.63
CA LEU A 157 4.74 15.82 -15.60
C LEU A 157 3.29 16.30 -15.67
N ALA A 158 2.82 16.61 -16.87
CA ALA A 158 1.40 16.85 -17.12
C ALA A 158 0.58 15.55 -17.01
N PRO A 159 -0.70 15.60 -16.60
CA PRO A 159 -1.51 14.40 -16.44
C PRO A 159 -1.63 13.57 -17.72
N LEU A 160 -1.36 12.27 -17.61
CA LEU A 160 -1.42 11.32 -18.72
C LEU A 160 -2.87 10.88 -19.01
N PRO A 161 -3.19 10.46 -20.25
CA PRO A 161 -4.56 10.09 -20.64
C PRO A 161 -4.96 8.70 -20.11
N VAL A 162 -5.16 8.58 -18.81
CA VAL A 162 -5.63 7.37 -18.12
C VAL A 162 -7.07 7.52 -17.62
N ALA A 163 -7.74 6.40 -17.37
CA ALA A 163 -9.12 6.38 -16.88
C ALA A 163 -9.21 6.71 -15.39
N ALA A 164 -8.27 6.22 -14.59
CA ALA A 164 -8.16 6.48 -13.16
C ALA A 164 -6.72 6.31 -12.70
N PHE A 165 -6.37 6.87 -11.54
CA PHE A 165 -5.04 6.70 -10.97
C PHE A 165 -5.08 6.38 -9.47
N PHE A 166 -4.03 5.70 -9.01
CA PHE A 166 -3.69 5.60 -7.60
C PHE A 166 -2.50 6.51 -7.30
N PHE A 167 -2.49 7.15 -6.15
CA PHE A 167 -1.39 8.02 -5.71
C PHE A 167 -0.97 7.67 -4.29
N ASP A 168 0.28 7.25 -4.12
CA ASP A 168 0.89 6.96 -2.81
C ASP A 168 2.16 7.80 -2.62
N PRO A 169 2.03 9.07 -2.19
CA PRO A 169 3.18 9.90 -1.97
C PRO A 169 3.98 9.43 -0.74
N ALA A 170 5.30 9.58 -0.81
CA ALA A 170 6.18 9.29 0.30
C ALA A 170 5.88 10.23 1.48
N ARG A 171 5.81 9.64 2.67
CA ARG A 171 5.49 10.32 3.94
C ARG A 171 6.65 10.31 4.91
N ARG A 172 7.84 9.97 4.42
CA ARG A 172 9.08 10.00 5.18
C ARG A 172 10.04 10.92 4.45
N ASP A 173 10.72 11.78 5.20
CA ASP A 173 11.78 12.59 4.62
C ASP A 173 13.02 11.75 4.30
N ALA A 174 14.04 12.38 3.72
CA ALA A 174 15.32 11.74 3.40
C ALA A 174 16.03 11.16 4.64
N GLN A 175 15.67 11.58 5.86
CA GLN A 175 16.18 11.06 7.13
C GLN A 175 15.29 9.97 7.74
N GLY A 176 14.23 9.54 7.02
CA GLY A 176 13.31 8.49 7.45
C GLY A 176 12.27 8.93 8.47
N ARG A 177 12.21 10.22 8.83
CA ARG A 177 11.27 10.74 9.84
C ARG A 177 9.86 10.80 9.26
N ARG A 178 8.86 10.42 10.06
CA ARG A 178 7.46 10.40 9.64
C ARG A 178 6.91 11.83 9.51
N GLN A 179 6.47 12.20 8.31
CA GLN A 179 5.79 13.45 8.02
C GLN A 179 4.32 13.32 8.40
N ARG A 180 3.87 14.19 9.31
CA ARG A 180 2.47 14.28 9.74
C ARG A 180 1.68 15.32 8.95
N ASP A 181 2.37 16.30 8.40
CA ASP A 181 1.81 17.36 7.58
C ASP A 181 1.70 16.87 6.12
N PRO A 182 0.47 16.72 5.57
CA PRO A 182 0.26 16.31 4.18
C PRO A 182 0.89 17.25 3.14
N ALA A 183 1.08 18.52 3.47
CA ALA A 183 1.76 19.48 2.60
C ALA A 183 3.25 19.16 2.41
N ARG A 184 3.83 18.34 3.30
CA ARG A 184 5.23 17.87 3.25
C ARG A 184 5.38 16.46 2.67
N TYR A 185 4.31 15.92 2.10
CA TYR A 185 4.39 14.67 1.36
C TYR A 185 5.20 14.88 0.08
N GLU A 186 5.84 13.81 -0.38
CA GLU A 186 6.72 13.85 -1.55
C GLU A 186 6.26 12.80 -2.58
N PRO A 187 5.65 13.19 -3.71
CA PRO A 187 5.22 14.55 -4.07
C PRO A 187 4.05 15.08 -3.22
N PRO A 188 3.80 16.42 -3.20
CA PRO A 188 2.76 17.01 -2.36
C PRO A 188 1.34 16.68 -2.85
N LEU A 189 0.37 16.63 -1.93
CA LEU A 189 -1.04 16.39 -2.26
C LEU A 189 -1.63 17.46 -3.19
N SER A 190 -1.06 18.66 -3.25
CA SER A 190 -1.52 19.73 -4.14
C SER A 190 -1.47 19.34 -5.63
N LEU A 191 -0.64 18.36 -6.02
CA LEU A 191 -0.64 17.80 -7.38
C LEU A 191 -1.98 17.17 -7.77
N LEU A 192 -2.80 16.77 -6.81
CA LEU A 192 -4.13 16.24 -7.07
C LEU A 192 -5.01 17.24 -7.82
N SER A 193 -4.87 18.54 -7.56
CA SER A 193 -5.64 19.58 -8.27
C SER A 193 -5.37 19.55 -9.77
N THR A 194 -4.10 19.47 -10.17
CA THR A 194 -3.65 19.36 -11.57
C THR A 194 -4.09 18.05 -12.20
N TRP A 195 -3.84 16.91 -11.53
CA TRP A 195 -4.15 15.59 -12.07
C TRP A 195 -5.66 15.33 -12.18
N ARG A 196 -6.43 15.69 -11.14
CA ARG A 196 -7.88 15.49 -11.12
C ARG A 196 -8.64 16.40 -12.08
N GLY A 197 -8.07 17.54 -12.45
CA GLY A 197 -8.62 18.40 -13.52
C GLY A 197 -8.71 17.68 -14.88
N ARG A 198 -7.89 16.65 -15.10
CA ARG A 198 -7.92 15.82 -16.32
C ARG A 198 -8.43 14.40 -16.10
N VAL A 199 -8.13 13.81 -14.94
CA VAL A 199 -8.51 12.44 -14.56
C VAL A 199 -9.30 12.48 -13.24
N PRO A 200 -10.63 12.61 -13.29
CA PRO A 200 -11.43 12.88 -12.07
C PRO A 200 -11.54 11.68 -11.11
N HIS A 201 -10.98 10.52 -11.46
CA HIS A 201 -11.12 9.26 -10.75
C HIS A 201 -9.79 8.88 -10.11
N ALA A 202 -9.74 8.91 -8.78
CA ALA A 202 -8.50 8.71 -8.04
C ALA A 202 -8.71 7.97 -6.73
N GLY A 203 -7.74 7.12 -6.38
CA GLY A 203 -7.52 6.65 -5.00
C GLY A 203 -6.23 7.23 -4.48
N VAL A 204 -6.26 7.85 -3.29
CA VAL A 204 -5.08 8.50 -2.71
C VAL A 204 -4.81 7.90 -1.35
N LYS A 205 -3.62 7.30 -1.18
CA LYS A 205 -3.21 6.72 0.09
C LYS A 205 -2.81 7.83 1.05
N LEU A 206 -3.33 7.77 2.28
CA LEU A 206 -3.11 8.76 3.32
C LEU A 206 -2.63 8.11 4.62
N ALA A 207 -1.95 8.89 5.47
CA ALA A 207 -1.58 8.41 6.79
C ALA A 207 -2.80 8.44 7.70
N PRO A 208 -3.10 7.37 8.46
CA PRO A 208 -4.31 7.28 9.26
C PRO A 208 -4.57 8.47 10.20
N GLY A 209 -3.52 9.08 10.72
CA GLY A 209 -3.59 10.10 11.78
C GLY A 209 -3.55 11.57 11.32
N ILE A 210 -3.74 11.87 10.04
CA ILE A 210 -3.84 13.28 9.59
C ILE A 210 -5.22 13.86 9.94
N ALA A 211 -5.33 15.17 10.16
CA ALA A 211 -6.60 15.86 10.31
C ALA A 211 -7.18 16.12 8.90
N TYR A 212 -7.99 15.17 8.42
CA TYR A 212 -8.45 15.15 7.02
C TYR A 212 -9.34 16.35 6.69
N GLU A 213 -10.12 16.79 7.68
CA GLU A 213 -10.97 17.97 7.64
C GLU A 213 -10.21 19.27 7.36
N ASP A 214 -8.92 19.32 7.68
CA ASP A 214 -8.06 20.48 7.49
C ASP A 214 -7.31 20.46 6.14
N VAL A 215 -7.50 19.42 5.31
CA VAL A 215 -6.81 19.26 4.03
C VAL A 215 -7.76 19.59 2.87
N PRO A 216 -7.59 20.74 2.19
CA PRO A 216 -8.51 21.19 1.15
C PRO A 216 -8.70 20.19 0.00
N GLU A 217 -7.66 19.49 -0.40
CA GLU A 217 -7.69 18.49 -1.48
C GLU A 217 -8.55 17.27 -1.15
N LEU A 218 -8.86 17.05 0.12
CA LEU A 218 -9.67 15.92 0.60
C LEU A 218 -11.15 16.28 0.75
N THR A 219 -11.54 17.52 0.43
CA THR A 219 -12.95 17.89 0.35
C THR A 219 -13.68 17.05 -0.71
N GLU A 220 -14.94 16.71 -0.44
CA GLU A 220 -15.80 15.90 -1.33
C GLU A 220 -15.25 14.50 -1.68
N THR A 221 -14.53 13.88 -0.75
CA THR A 221 -14.04 12.50 -0.84
C THR A 221 -14.94 11.51 -0.12
N GLU A 222 -14.79 10.23 -0.48
CA GLU A 222 -15.06 9.16 0.47
C GLU A 222 -13.74 8.76 1.14
N LEU A 223 -13.68 8.80 2.47
CA LEU A 223 -12.54 8.34 3.25
C LEU A 223 -12.77 6.91 3.71
N GLU A 224 -11.87 6.02 3.35
CA GLU A 224 -11.86 4.63 3.82
C GLU A 224 -10.67 4.39 4.75
N PHE A 225 -10.94 3.85 5.94
CA PHE A 225 -9.95 3.45 6.93
C PHE A 225 -9.80 1.94 6.90
N ILE A 226 -8.59 1.45 6.58
CA ILE A 226 -8.34 0.03 6.36
C ILE A 226 -7.46 -0.52 7.48
N ALA A 227 -8.01 -1.47 8.23
CA ALA A 227 -7.27 -2.29 9.16
C ALA A 227 -6.93 -3.65 8.55
N LEU A 228 -5.78 -4.20 8.95
CA LEU A 228 -5.45 -5.61 8.78
C LEU A 228 -5.46 -6.22 10.18
N ASP A 229 -6.37 -7.17 10.39
CA ASP A 229 -6.75 -7.69 11.70
C ASP A 229 -7.12 -6.52 12.63
N TYR A 230 -6.33 -6.30 13.69
CA TYR A 230 -6.55 -5.24 14.68
C TYR A 230 -5.60 -4.04 14.51
N GLU A 231 -4.86 -3.96 13.41
CA GLU A 231 -3.92 -2.86 13.16
C GLU A 231 -4.43 -1.94 12.05
N LEU A 232 -4.67 -0.67 12.37
CA LEU A 232 -5.00 0.36 11.38
C LEU A 232 -3.79 0.65 10.50
N LYS A 233 -3.85 0.23 9.23
CA LYS A 233 -2.72 0.33 8.30
C LYS A 233 -2.68 1.67 7.60
N GLU A 234 -3.82 2.10 7.07
CA GLU A 234 -3.89 3.28 6.22
C GLU A 234 -5.30 3.87 6.11
N ALA A 235 -5.37 5.06 5.54
CA ALA A 235 -6.61 5.60 4.99
C ALA A 235 -6.46 5.79 3.48
N VAL A 236 -7.57 5.76 2.75
CA VAL A 236 -7.64 6.04 1.32
C VAL A 236 -8.73 7.07 1.06
N ALA A 237 -8.40 8.15 0.36
CA ALA A 237 -9.38 9.08 -0.18
C ALA A 237 -9.77 8.65 -1.59
N TRP A 238 -11.07 8.43 -1.80
CA TRP A 238 -11.64 8.04 -3.08
C TRP A 238 -12.35 9.21 -3.75
N TYR A 239 -12.15 9.34 -5.06
CA TYR A 239 -12.66 10.45 -5.87
C TYR A 239 -13.42 9.98 -7.11
N GLY A 240 -14.38 10.81 -7.55
CA GLY A 240 -15.14 10.59 -8.78
C GLY A 240 -15.85 9.23 -8.78
N GLY A 241 -15.76 8.48 -9.89
CA GLY A 241 -16.37 7.17 -10.06
C GLY A 241 -15.81 6.04 -9.17
N LEU A 242 -14.81 6.33 -8.32
CA LEU A 242 -14.35 5.41 -7.28
C LEU A 242 -15.07 5.61 -5.94
N ARG A 243 -15.90 6.65 -5.81
CA ARG A 243 -16.78 6.85 -4.64
C ARG A 243 -18.00 5.95 -4.74
N SER A 244 -18.49 5.51 -3.58
CA SER A 244 -19.67 4.65 -3.44
C SER A 244 -20.92 5.38 -2.94
N GLY A 245 -20.85 6.72 -2.87
CA GLY A 245 -21.95 7.56 -2.37
C GLY A 245 -21.92 7.84 -0.87
N VAL A 246 -20.97 7.24 -0.15
CA VAL A 246 -20.70 7.53 1.27
C VAL A 246 -19.52 8.50 1.42
N THR A 247 -19.28 8.91 2.66
CA THR A 247 -18.25 9.84 3.10
C THR A 247 -17.21 9.14 3.95
N ARG A 248 -17.59 8.13 4.75
CA ARG A 248 -16.70 7.43 5.68
C ARG A 248 -16.94 5.93 5.65
N ARG A 249 -15.85 5.18 5.58
CA ARG A 249 -15.87 3.72 5.56
C ARG A 249 -14.80 3.18 6.48
N ALA A 250 -15.12 2.17 7.26
CA ALA A 250 -14.15 1.31 7.93
C ALA A 250 -14.14 -0.04 7.23
N THR A 251 -12.96 -0.58 6.97
CA THR A 251 -12.77 -1.89 6.35
C THR A 251 -11.76 -2.71 7.15
N ILE A 252 -12.10 -3.96 7.45
CA ILE A 252 -11.26 -4.88 8.22
C ILE A 252 -10.91 -6.08 7.33
N LEU A 253 -9.63 -6.20 6.99
CA LEU A 253 -9.04 -7.32 6.26
C LEU A 253 -8.45 -8.34 7.25
N PRO A 254 -8.36 -9.64 6.90
CA PRO A 254 -8.73 -10.26 5.63
C PRO A 254 -10.21 -10.59 5.50
N ALA A 255 -11.02 -10.38 6.55
CA ALA A 255 -12.44 -10.72 6.54
C ALA A 255 -13.25 -9.97 5.47
N GLY A 256 -12.77 -8.81 5.01
CA GLY A 256 -13.48 -7.98 4.04
C GLY A 256 -14.73 -7.30 4.63
N ALA A 257 -14.85 -7.28 5.96
CA ALA A 257 -15.98 -6.66 6.65
C ALA A 257 -15.89 -5.13 6.51
N THR A 258 -16.99 -4.50 6.09
CA THR A 258 -17.06 -3.05 5.94
C THR A 258 -18.22 -2.45 6.71
N LEU A 259 -18.02 -1.27 7.27
CA LEU A 259 -19.05 -0.44 7.89
C LEU A 259 -18.95 0.97 7.32
N THR A 260 -20.07 1.60 7.03
CA THR A 260 -20.18 2.97 6.51
C THR A 260 -21.12 3.80 7.36
N GLU A 261 -21.15 5.13 7.17
CA GLU A 261 -22.11 5.96 7.89
C GLU A 261 -23.58 5.70 7.51
N ALA A 262 -23.83 4.97 6.42
CA ALA A 262 -25.16 4.61 5.95
C ALA A 262 -25.72 3.33 6.62
N ASP A 263 -24.89 2.55 7.33
CA ASP A 263 -25.24 1.22 7.84
C ASP A 263 -25.90 1.23 9.25
N GLY A 264 -26.50 2.36 9.65
CA GLY A 264 -27.19 2.51 10.93
C GLY A 264 -27.88 3.86 11.09
N VAL A 265 -28.69 4.00 12.14
CA VAL A 265 -29.35 5.28 12.47
C VAL A 265 -28.34 6.13 13.25
N ALA A 266 -27.89 7.23 12.67
CA ALA A 266 -26.92 8.16 13.28
C ALA A 266 -27.50 9.00 14.45
N GLU A 267 -28.60 8.57 15.06
CA GLU A 267 -29.13 9.24 16.25
C GLU A 267 -28.22 8.87 17.43
N GLY A 268 -27.56 9.90 17.97
CA GLY A 268 -26.51 9.80 18.99
C GLY A 268 -26.78 8.67 19.98
N GLY A 269 -25.94 7.62 19.89
CA GLY A 269 -26.14 6.40 20.65
C GLY A 269 -26.35 6.72 22.12
N ALA A 270 -27.50 6.31 22.66
CA ALA A 270 -27.86 6.61 24.04
C ALA A 270 -26.76 6.09 24.97
N ILE A 271 -26.10 6.97 25.72
CA ILE A 271 -25.07 6.54 26.67
C ILE A 271 -25.72 5.63 27.70
N ARG A 272 -25.15 4.43 27.93
CA ARG A 272 -25.67 3.46 28.89
C ARG A 272 -24.60 3.05 29.90
N PRO A 273 -24.97 2.74 31.16
CA PRO A 273 -24.06 2.10 32.10
C PRO A 273 -23.49 0.80 31.54
N VAL A 274 -22.30 0.41 32.02
CA VAL A 274 -21.63 -0.83 31.63
C VAL A 274 -22.55 -2.03 31.88
N GLY A 275 -22.79 -2.80 30.81
CA GLY A 275 -23.56 -4.03 30.84
C GLY A 275 -22.69 -5.26 31.13
N PRO A 276 -23.20 -6.48 30.88
CA PRO A 276 -22.46 -7.72 31.08
C PRO A 276 -21.31 -7.92 30.07
N TYR A 277 -21.28 -7.15 28.99
CA TYR A 277 -20.28 -7.24 27.93
C TYR A 277 -19.72 -5.85 27.61
N LEU A 278 -18.42 -5.81 27.33
CA LEU A 278 -17.70 -4.64 26.83
C LEU A 278 -17.08 -5.00 25.49
N TYR A 279 -17.28 -4.15 24.47
CA TYR A 279 -16.73 -4.35 23.14
C TYR A 279 -15.63 -3.33 22.90
N GLU A 280 -14.47 -3.77 22.40
CA GLU A 280 -13.42 -2.90 21.89
C GLU A 280 -13.57 -2.79 20.36
N PRO A 281 -14.01 -1.65 19.80
CA PRO A 281 -14.15 -1.53 18.36
C PRO A 281 -12.79 -1.56 17.66
N ASN A 282 -12.78 -2.10 16.45
CA ASN A 282 -11.57 -2.11 15.63
C ASN A 282 -11.06 -0.68 15.38
N PRO A 283 -9.73 -0.43 15.37
CA PRO A 283 -9.17 0.88 15.08
C PRO A 283 -9.63 1.56 13.78
N ALA A 284 -10.02 0.80 12.75
CA ALA A 284 -10.64 1.35 11.55
C ALA A 284 -12.02 1.97 11.82
N ILE A 285 -12.85 1.32 12.62
CA ILE A 285 -14.18 1.83 13.03
C ILE A 285 -14.02 3.08 13.90
N LEU A 286 -13.07 3.04 14.85
CA LEU A 286 -12.72 4.17 15.69
C LEU A 286 -12.31 5.38 14.86
N ARG A 287 -11.37 5.19 13.93
CA ARG A 287 -10.85 6.29 13.11
C ARG A 287 -11.90 6.82 12.12
N ALA A 288 -12.76 5.96 11.60
CA ALA A 288 -13.88 6.36 10.74
C ALA A 288 -14.98 7.11 11.51
N GLY A 289 -14.98 7.09 12.85
CA GLY A 289 -16.03 7.68 13.67
C GLY A 289 -17.37 6.95 13.50
N LEU A 290 -17.32 5.63 13.32
CA LEU A 290 -18.49 4.78 13.03
C LEU A 290 -18.94 3.93 14.24
N VAL A 291 -18.55 4.34 15.44
CA VAL A 291 -18.85 3.61 16.69
C VAL A 291 -20.36 3.54 16.95
N THR A 292 -21.10 4.61 16.66
CA THR A 292 -22.56 4.63 16.86
C THR A 292 -23.28 3.74 15.83
N GLN A 293 -22.80 3.69 14.59
CA GLN A 293 -23.31 2.74 13.58
C GLN A 293 -23.06 1.30 14.00
N LEU A 294 -21.87 0.99 14.52
CA LEU A 294 -21.58 -0.34 15.07
C LEU A 294 -22.49 -0.66 16.27
N GLY A 295 -22.67 0.30 17.18
CA GLY A 295 -23.55 0.17 18.34
C GLY A 295 -24.98 -0.17 17.94
N SER A 296 -25.51 0.49 16.91
CA SER A 296 -26.84 0.21 16.37
C SER A 296 -26.98 -1.25 15.90
N GLN A 297 -26.00 -1.77 15.16
CA GLN A 297 -26.02 -3.16 14.67
C GLN A 297 -25.92 -4.21 15.79
N LEU A 298 -25.16 -3.90 16.84
CA LEU A 298 -24.95 -4.79 17.98
C LEU A 298 -26.01 -4.63 19.09
N ASN A 299 -26.95 -3.69 18.94
CA ASN A 299 -27.78 -3.21 20.04
C ASN A 299 -26.95 -2.82 21.28
N ALA A 300 -25.75 -2.29 21.04
CA ALA A 300 -24.80 -1.79 22.02
C ALA A 300 -24.88 -0.26 22.08
N ALA A 301 -24.35 0.33 23.15
CA ALA A 301 -24.28 1.78 23.25
C ALA A 301 -23.05 2.20 24.03
N GLN A 302 -22.56 3.40 23.73
CA GLN A 302 -21.34 3.91 24.35
C GLN A 302 -21.51 4.09 25.85
N ILE A 303 -20.44 3.86 26.60
CA ILE A 303 -20.42 4.07 28.06
C ILE A 303 -20.08 5.52 28.44
N ASP A 304 -19.48 6.26 27.50
CA ASP A 304 -19.04 7.65 27.68
C ASP A 304 -19.04 8.37 26.31
N PRO A 305 -19.40 9.67 26.23
CA PRO A 305 -19.41 10.41 24.97
C PRO A 305 -18.03 10.59 24.32
N GLN A 306 -16.95 10.49 25.10
CA GLN A 306 -15.56 10.69 24.66
C GLN A 306 -14.81 9.36 24.46
N ILE A 307 -15.38 8.24 24.90
CA ILE A 307 -14.74 6.93 24.82
C ILE A 307 -15.56 6.01 23.92
N ALA A 308 -14.86 5.22 23.12
CA ALA A 308 -15.49 4.42 22.07
C ALA A 308 -15.97 3.02 22.50
N TYR A 309 -16.04 2.73 23.81
CA TYR A 309 -16.52 1.44 24.33
C TYR A 309 -18.02 1.44 24.59
#